data_AF-A0A0G1VR43-F1
#
_entry.id   AF-A0A0G1VR43-F1
#
_cell.length_a   1.000
_cell.length_b   1.000
_cell.length_c   1.000
_cell.angle_alpha   90.00
_cell.angle_beta   90.00
_cell.angle_gamma   90.00
#
_symmetry.space_group_name_H-M   'P 1'
#
loop_
_entity.id
_entity.type
_entity.pdbx_description
1 polymer ?
#
loop_
_entity_poly.entity_id
_entity_poly.type
_entity_poly.pdbx_seq_one_letter_code
_entity_poly.pdbx_strand_id
1 'polypeptide(L)'
;MGKMNKTKIWLVVTFLWLGAGGLLGADTINHQSEVDRVTLLNQITDAVATLGDSPQEKERTMRQRKISRRKARLRKEYQKNLAEQRRAQGGR
;
A
#
# COMPACT_ATOMS: atom_id res chain seq x y z
N MET A 1 -24.18 -20.81 -27.25
CA MET A 1 -22.87 -20.20 -26.97
C MET A 1 -22.75 -19.47 -25.60
N GLY A 2 -23.63 -19.71 -24.60
CA GLY A 2 -23.61 -18.93 -23.33
C GLY A 2 -22.87 -19.54 -22.14
N LYS A 3 -22.37 -20.78 -22.22
CA LYS A 3 -21.78 -21.49 -21.05
C LYS A 3 -20.27 -21.25 -20.86
N MET A 4 -19.51 -21.09 -21.94
CA MET A 4 -18.03 -20.96 -21.86
C MET A 4 -17.56 -19.66 -21.18
N ASN A 5 -18.33 -18.57 -21.26
CA ASN A 5 -17.94 -17.31 -20.63
C ASN A 5 -18.08 -17.35 -19.10
N LYS A 6 -19.09 -18.06 -18.58
CA LYS A 6 -19.29 -18.19 -17.13
C LYS A 6 -18.16 -19.00 -16.47
N THR A 7 -17.70 -20.07 -17.12
CA THR A 7 -16.60 -20.91 -16.60
C THR A 7 -15.27 -20.16 -16.57
N LYS A 8 -14.98 -19.32 -17.57
CA LYS A 8 -13.77 -18.49 -17.60
C LYS A 8 -13.76 -17.42 -16.50
N ILE A 9 -14.89 -16.73 -16.30
CA ILE A 9 -15.04 -15.75 -15.21
C ILE A 9 -14.89 -16.43 -13.85
N TRP A 10 -15.48 -17.61 -13.69
CA TRP A 10 -15.36 -18.38 -12.45
C TRP A 10 -13.91 -18.75 -12.16
N LEU A 11 -13.15 -19.25 -13.15
CA LEU A 11 -11.73 -19.55 -13.00
C LEU A 11 -10.89 -18.33 -12.58
N VAL A 12 -11.16 -17.15 -13.16
CA VAL A 12 -10.45 -15.90 -12.81
C VAL A 12 -10.75 -15.48 -11.37
N VAL A 13 -12.01 -15.57 -10.94
CA VAL A 13 -12.42 -15.22 -9.57
C VAL A 13 -11.80 -16.18 -8.54
N THR A 14 -11.81 -17.49 -8.82
CA THR A 14 -11.21 -18.49 -7.92
C THR A 14 -9.70 -18.31 -7.80
N PHE A 15 -9.01 -17.96 -8.89
CA PHE A 15 -7.57 -17.70 -8.89
C PHE A 15 -7.22 -16.43 -8.09
N LEU A 16 -8.02 -15.37 -8.22
CA LEU A 16 -7.90 -14.15 -7.43
C LEU A 16 -8.10 -14.40 -5.93
N TRP A 17 -9.08 -15.24 -5.58
CA TRP A 17 -9.37 -15.58 -4.18
C TRP A 17 -8.26 -16.41 -3.53
N LEU A 18 -7.74 -17.41 -4.25
CA LEU A 18 -6.61 -18.24 -3.78
C LEU A 18 -5.29 -17.46 -3.73
N GLY A 19 -5.04 -16.56 -4.70
CA GLY A 19 -3.87 -15.69 -4.71
C GLY A 19 -3.85 -14.68 -3.56
N ALA A 20 -5.03 -14.18 -3.15
CA ALA A 20 -5.17 -13.33 -1.97
C ALA A 20 -4.94 -14.09 -0.65
N GLY A 21 -5.37 -15.35 -0.58
CA GLY A 21 -5.13 -16.22 0.59
C GLY A 21 -3.64 -16.49 0.84
N GLY A 22 -2.85 -16.66 -0.22
CA GLY A 22 -1.39 -16.79 -0.10
C GLY A 22 -0.68 -15.52 0.39
N LEU A 23 -1.24 -14.34 0.10
CA LEU A 23 -0.71 -13.05 0.56
C LEU A 23 -1.03 -12.74 2.02
N LEU A 24 -2.12 -13.31 2.56
CA LEU A 24 -2.51 -13.12 3.97
C LEU A 24 -1.81 -14.12 4.92
N GLY A 25 -1.28 -15.23 4.41
CA GLY A 25 -0.54 -16.24 5.20
C GLY A 25 0.94 -15.91 5.45
N ALA A 26 1.49 -14.86 4.83
CA ALA A 26 2.90 -14.47 4.96
C ALA A 26 3.19 -13.56 6.18
N ASP A 27 2.22 -13.39 7.08
CA ASP A 27 2.18 -12.32 8.08
C ASP A 27 3.05 -12.55 9.34
N THR A 28 4.04 -13.46 9.31
CA THR A 28 4.84 -13.75 10.53
C THR A 28 6.35 -13.86 10.36
N ILE A 29 6.93 -13.58 9.19
CA ILE A 29 8.38 -13.76 9.03
C ILE A 29 9.00 -12.55 8.32
N ASN A 30 9.71 -11.76 9.12
CA ASN A 30 10.74 -10.80 8.76
C ASN A 30 10.27 -9.34 8.51
N HIS A 31 10.87 -8.38 9.23
CA HIS A 31 10.66 -6.93 9.00
C HIS A 31 10.91 -6.53 7.53
N GLN A 32 11.77 -7.29 6.84
CA GLN A 32 12.01 -7.13 5.41
C GLN A 32 10.75 -7.36 4.56
N SER A 33 9.93 -8.36 4.87
CA SER A 33 8.72 -8.66 4.09
C SER A 33 7.63 -7.59 4.28
N GLU A 34 7.58 -6.94 5.45
CA GLU A 34 6.74 -5.77 5.68
C GLU A 34 7.20 -4.57 4.84
N VAL A 35 8.51 -4.29 4.81
CA VAL A 35 9.10 -3.21 4.00
C VAL A 35 8.84 -3.46 2.50
N ASP A 36 9.04 -4.70 2.05
CA ASP A 36 8.81 -5.09 0.66
C ASP A 36 7.32 -4.98 0.30
N ARG A 37 6.42 -5.44 1.18
CA ARG A 37 4.96 -5.31 1.00
C ARG A 37 4.53 -3.85 0.91
N VAL A 38 5.02 -2.99 1.80
CA VAL A 38 4.72 -1.55 1.79
C VAL A 38 5.28 -0.90 0.52
N THR A 39 6.45 -1.31 0.07
CA THR A 39 7.06 -0.82 -1.17
C THR A 39 6.21 -1.21 -2.39
N LEU A 40 5.80 -2.47 -2.46
CA LEU A 40 5.01 -3.02 -3.54
C LEU A 40 3.61 -2.39 -3.60
N LEU A 41 2.95 -2.21 -2.45
CA LEU A 41 1.68 -1.49 -2.35
C LEU A 41 1.80 -0.02 -2.80
N ASN A 42 2.89 0.67 -2.43
CA ASN A 42 3.13 2.04 -2.88
C ASN A 42 3.30 2.12 -4.40
N GLN A 43 4.02 1.17 -4.99
CA GLN A 43 4.20 1.08 -6.45
C GLN A 43 2.89 0.82 -7.18
N ILE A 44 2.07 -0.12 -6.69
CA ILE A 44 0.74 -0.39 -7.25
C ILE A 44 -0.13 0.86 -7.16
N THR A 45 -0.15 1.52 -6.00
CA THR A 45 -0.96 2.72 -5.79
C THR A 45 -0.52 3.85 -6.71
N ASP A 46 0.79 4.00 -6.98
CA ASP A 46 1.34 5.01 -7.91
C ASP A 46 1.05 4.68 -9.37
N ALA A 47 1.14 3.40 -9.75
CA ALA A 47 0.80 2.94 -11.09
C ALA A 47 -0.68 3.19 -11.40
N VAL A 48 -1.59 2.82 -10.49
CA VAL A 48 -3.04 3.05 -10.64
C VAL A 48 -3.36 4.54 -10.73
N ALA A 49 -2.70 5.37 -9.93
CA ALA A 49 -2.98 6.81 -9.89
C ALA A 49 -2.44 7.60 -11.06
N THR A 50 -1.60 6.98 -11.89
CA THR A 50 -1.01 7.59 -13.08
C THR A 50 -1.39 6.83 -14.35
N LEU A 51 -2.40 5.95 -14.25
CA LEU A 51 -2.85 5.12 -15.34
C LEU A 51 -3.63 5.98 -16.35
N GLY A 52 -3.10 6.11 -17.57
CA GLY A 52 -3.70 6.93 -18.63
C GLY A 52 -3.26 8.40 -18.61
N ASP A 53 -2.46 8.82 -17.63
CA ASP A 53 -1.89 10.17 -17.58
C ASP A 53 -0.80 10.36 -18.65
N SER A 54 -0.66 11.59 -19.12
CA SER A 54 0.50 11.98 -19.94
C SER A 54 1.81 11.86 -19.13
N PRO A 55 2.99 11.70 -19.78
CA PRO A 55 4.27 11.60 -19.07
C PRO A 55 4.53 12.75 -18.09
N GLN A 56 4.08 13.97 -18.44
CA GLN A 56 4.23 15.17 -17.63
C GLN A 56 3.32 15.17 -16.40
N GLU A 57 2.07 14.75 -16.55
CA GLU A 57 1.12 14.62 -15.44
C GLU A 57 1.54 13.51 -14.48
N LYS A 58 1.99 12.37 -15.02
CA LYS A 58 2.55 11.27 -14.23
C LYS A 58 3.70 11.74 -13.34
N GLU A 59 4.64 12.52 -13.89
CA GLU A 59 5.76 13.05 -13.12
C GLU A 59 5.28 14.02 -12.02
N ARG A 60 4.33 14.90 -12.33
CA ARG A 60 3.74 15.83 -11.35
C ARG A 60 3.05 15.08 -10.21
N THR A 61 2.23 14.09 -10.53
CA THR A 61 1.51 13.25 -9.56
C THR A 61 2.49 12.49 -8.67
N MET A 62 3.53 11.88 -9.25
CA MET A 62 4.60 11.19 -8.51
C MET A 62 5.33 12.13 -7.55
N ARG A 63 5.70 13.34 -7.98
CA ARG A 63 6.36 14.34 -7.13
C ARG A 63 5.46 14.76 -5.96
N GLN A 64 4.18 15.05 -6.21
CA GLN A 64 3.22 15.41 -5.17
C GLN A 64 3.04 14.29 -4.14
N ARG A 65 2.91 13.05 -4.61
CA ARG A 65 2.78 11.88 -3.74
C ARG A 65 4.03 11.65 -2.89
N LYS A 66 5.22 11.85 -3.44
CA LYS A 66 6.48 11.79 -2.68
C LYS A 66 6.51 12.80 -1.54
N ILE A 67 6.09 14.04 -1.81
CA ILE A 67 5.99 15.10 -0.79
C ILE A 67 4.95 14.74 0.28
N SER A 68 3.78 14.27 -0.15
CA SER A 68 2.70 13.86 0.76
C SER A 68 3.14 12.73 1.70
N ARG A 69 3.80 11.69 1.18
CA ARG A 69 4.37 10.59 1.98
C ARG A 69 5.40 11.09 2.98
N ARG A 70 6.30 12.00 2.58
CA ARG A 70 7.29 12.60 3.49
C ARG A 70 6.62 13.39 4.60
N LYS A 71 5.61 14.20 4.28
CA LYS A 71 4.83 14.96 5.26
C LYS A 71 4.09 14.04 6.24
N ALA A 72 3.53 12.94 5.76
CA ALA A 72 2.86 11.93 6.59
C ALA A 72 3.84 11.25 7.56
N ARG A 73 5.05 10.89 7.11
CA ARG A 73 6.10 10.34 7.98
C ARG A 73 6.49 11.30 9.10
N LEU A 74 6.77 12.55 8.75
CA LEU A 74 7.11 13.60 9.73
C LEU A 74 5.98 13.84 10.74
N ARG A 75 4.72 13.83 10.31
CA ARG A 75 3.56 13.93 11.21
C ARG A 75 3.49 12.74 12.17
N LYS A 76 3.74 11.52 11.70
CA LYS A 76 3.74 10.31 12.53
C LYS A 76 4.87 10.35 13.57
N GLU A 77 6.07 10.77 13.16
CA GLU A 77 7.21 10.96 14.07
C GLU A 77 6.90 12.04 15.12
N TYR A 78 6.37 13.18 14.69
CA TYR A 78 5.96 14.25 15.60
C TYR A 78 4.93 13.78 16.62
N GLN A 79 3.89 13.06 16.18
CA GLN A 79 2.87 12.50 17.08
C GLN A 79 3.46 11.48 18.06
N LYS A 80 4.41 10.64 17.60
CA LYS A 80 5.12 9.69 18.46
C LYS A 80 5.92 10.43 19.54
N ASN A 81 6.70 11.44 19.15
CA ASN A 81 7.49 12.24 20.08
C ASN A 81 6.61 12.98 21.09
N LEU A 82 5.48 13.53 20.64
CA LEU A 82 4.52 14.21 21.51
C LEU A 82 3.87 13.24 22.52
N ALA A 83 3.57 12.01 22.10
CA ALA A 83 3.05 10.97 22.99
C ALA A 83 4.11 10.53 24.01
N GLU A 84 5.37 10.41 23.61
CA GLU A 84 6.50 10.10 24.49
C GLU A 84 6.73 11.21 25.52
N GLN A 85 6.69 12.48 25.11
CA GLN A 85 6.77 13.63 26.03
C GLN A 85 5.64 13.64 27.05
N ARG A 86 4.39 13.35 26.63
CA ARG A 86 3.25 13.25 27.54
C ARG A 86 3.41 12.11 28.54
N ARG A 87 3.94 10.96 28.12
CA ARG A 87 4.26 9.84 29.03
C ARG A 87 5.37 10.21 30.01
N ALA A 88 6.40 10.92 29.57
CA ALA A 88 7.50 11.36 30.43
C ALA A 88 7.08 12.44 31.44
N GLN A 89 6.09 13.29 31.11
CA GLN A 89 5.59 14.35 32.00
C GLN A 89 4.45 13.89 32.93
N GLY A 90 3.64 12.91 32.53
CA GLY A 90 2.56 12.35 33.35
C GLY A 90 2.97 11.25 34.33
N GLY A 91 4.27 10.99 34.47
CA GLY A 91 4.86 10.03 35.42
C GLY A 91 5.47 10.68 36.67
N ARG A 92 5.09 11.92 36.99
CA ARG A 92 5.40 12.60 38.25
C ARG A 92 4.14 12.89 39.03
#